data_AF-A0A0D9VE94-F1
#
_entry.id   AF-A0A0D9VE94-F1
#
_cell.length_a   1.000
_cell.length_b   1.000
_cell.length_c   1.000
_cell.angle_alpha   90.00
_cell.angle_beta   90.00
_cell.angle_gamma   90.00
#
_symmetry.space_group_name_H-M   'P 1'
#
loop_
_entity.id
_entity.type
_entity.pdbx_description
1 polymer ?
#
loop_
_entity_poly.entity_id
_entity_poly.type
_entity_poly.pdbx_seq_one_letter_code
_entity_poly.pdbx_strand_id
1 'polypeptide(L)'
;MAQLFNPSTNPWHSPRQGSRRECRFDRLQAFEPLQKNAVLSPFWNVNAHSLVYMIQGRARVQVVSNLGRTVFDGVLRPGQLLIIPQHYVVLKKAEREGCQYIAIKTNANAFVSQLAGKNSVFRALPVDVVANAYRISREQARSLKNNRGQEHGAFTPRFQQQVYREFSNESESETSE
;
A
#
# COMPACT_ATOMS: atom_id res chain seq x y z
N MET A 1 -10.54 -0.16 12.20
CA MET A 1 -10.45 0.93 13.18
C MET A 1 -8.99 1.32 13.29
N ALA A 2 -8.62 2.51 12.80
CA ALA A 2 -7.24 3.00 12.86
C ALA A 2 -6.95 3.46 14.29
N GLN A 3 -5.93 2.90 14.94
CA GLN A 3 -5.47 3.38 16.24
C GLN A 3 -4.71 4.70 16.05
N LEU A 4 -5.22 5.73 16.72
CA LEU A 4 -4.58 7.02 16.93
C LEU A 4 -3.36 6.82 17.83
N PHE A 5 -2.18 7.22 17.36
CA PHE A 5 -0.96 7.23 18.17
C PHE A 5 -1.09 8.27 19.31
N ASN A 6 -0.80 7.83 20.53
CA ASN A 6 -0.74 8.65 21.74
C ASN A 6 0.59 9.45 21.75
N PRO A 7 0.58 10.80 21.88
CA PRO A 7 1.76 11.64 21.63
C PRO A 7 2.76 11.74 22.79
N SER A 8 2.60 11.02 23.89
CA SER A 8 3.48 11.16 25.06
C SER A 8 4.56 10.09 25.11
N THR A 9 5.65 10.27 24.35
CA THR A 9 7.06 9.87 24.68
C THR A 9 7.92 9.91 23.42
N ASN A 10 8.53 11.06 23.12
CA ASN A 10 9.63 11.17 22.15
C ASN A 10 10.97 11.06 22.91
N PRO A 11 11.80 10.01 22.72
CA PRO A 11 13.07 9.83 23.44
C PRO A 11 14.25 10.63 22.83
N TRP A 12 14.02 11.44 21.81
CA TRP A 12 15.08 12.07 21.02
C TRP A 12 15.20 13.57 21.32
N HIS A 13 16.19 13.96 22.14
CA HIS A 13 16.57 15.37 22.31
C HIS A 13 17.65 15.77 21.28
N SER A 14 17.40 16.84 20.51
CA SER A 14 18.39 17.45 19.61
C SER A 14 18.88 18.80 20.16
N PRO A 15 20.19 19.02 20.39
CA PRO A 15 20.70 20.17 21.14
C PRO A 15 21.14 21.36 20.27
N ARG A 16 20.36 21.77 19.26
CA ARG A 16 20.75 22.92 18.41
C ARG A 16 19.70 24.03 18.40
N GLN A 17 20.06 25.12 19.09
CA GLN A 17 19.34 26.39 19.17
C GLN A 17 19.68 27.23 17.94
N GLY A 18 18.69 27.42 17.07
CA GLY A 18 18.75 28.23 15.87
C GLY A 18 17.39 28.18 15.20
N SER A 19 16.84 29.33 14.79
CA SER A 19 15.46 29.50 14.33
C SER A 19 15.09 28.48 13.23
N ARG A 20 14.42 27.40 13.61
CA ARG A 20 14.05 26.31 12.70
C ARG A 20 12.61 26.47 12.25
N ARG A 21 12.39 26.50 10.94
CA ARG A 21 11.15 25.93 10.38
C ARG A 21 11.11 24.48 10.87
N GLU A 22 10.27 24.23 11.87
CA GLU A 22 10.16 22.96 12.58
C GLU A 22 9.72 21.88 11.59
N CYS A 23 10.67 21.12 11.03
CA CYS A 23 10.35 19.86 10.37
C CYS A 23 9.94 18.88 11.48
N ARG A 24 8.64 18.77 11.75
CA ARG A 24 8.10 17.72 12.61
C ARG A 24 8.27 16.37 11.93
N PHE A 25 9.30 15.62 12.35
CA PHE A 25 9.58 14.28 11.85
C PHE A 25 8.47 13.28 12.15
N ASP A 26 7.66 13.55 13.17
CA ASP A 26 6.54 12.72 13.63
C ASP A 26 5.50 12.46 12.52
N ARG A 27 5.38 13.38 11.54
CA ARG A 27 4.47 13.24 10.39
C ARG A 27 5.12 12.67 9.13
N LEU A 28 6.43 12.44 9.15
CA LEU A 28 7.19 11.93 8.00
C LEU A 28 7.27 10.41 7.99
N GLN A 29 6.81 9.72 9.03
CA GLN A 29 7.02 8.29 9.24
C GLN A 29 5.70 7.53 9.25
N ALA A 30 5.62 6.42 8.52
CA ALA A 30 4.55 5.44 8.62
C ALA A 30 5.14 4.07 8.97
N PHE A 31 4.54 3.41 9.96
CA PHE A 31 4.79 2.01 10.29
C PHE A 31 3.66 1.17 9.70
N GLU A 32 3.99 0.24 8.80
CA GLU A 32 2.99 -0.52 8.05
C GLU A 32 3.27 -2.03 8.17
N PRO A 33 2.47 -2.76 8.98
CA PRO A 33 2.49 -4.22 8.97
C PRO A 33 1.68 -4.76 7.78
N LEU A 34 2.25 -5.71 7.04
CA LEU A 34 1.57 -6.40 5.95
C LEU A 34 1.45 -7.89 6.27
N GLN A 35 0.22 -8.39 6.21
CA GLN A 35 -0.11 -9.78 6.54
C GLN A 35 0.51 -10.77 5.54
N LYS A 36 0.57 -12.04 5.94
CA LYS A 36 1.14 -13.13 5.13
C LYS A 36 0.54 -13.15 3.72
N ASN A 37 1.40 -13.15 2.69
CA ASN A 37 1.00 -13.14 1.28
C ASN A 37 0.14 -11.95 0.83
N ALA A 38 -0.12 -10.96 1.69
CA ALA A 38 -0.95 -9.81 1.33
C ALA A 38 -0.22 -8.92 0.31
N VAL A 39 -0.99 -8.32 -0.58
CA VAL A 39 -0.48 -7.43 -1.63
C VAL A 39 -0.95 -6.02 -1.32
N LEU A 40 -0.04 -5.08 -1.15
CA LEU A 40 -0.41 -3.67 -1.10
C LEU A 40 -0.76 -3.22 -2.53
N SER A 41 -1.94 -2.63 -2.69
CA SER A 41 -2.43 -2.09 -3.95
C SER A 41 -1.36 -1.23 -4.61
N PRO A 42 -1.08 -1.42 -5.91
CA PRO A 42 -0.09 -0.59 -6.58
C PRO A 42 -0.43 0.89 -6.42
N PHE A 43 0.56 1.70 -6.06
CA PHE A 43 0.38 3.13 -5.79
C PHE A 43 1.62 3.93 -6.18
N TRP A 44 1.48 5.26 -6.26
CA TRP A 44 2.63 6.16 -6.30
C TRP A 44 2.52 7.24 -5.23
N ASN A 45 3.66 7.77 -4.79
CA ASN A 45 3.71 8.97 -3.95
C ASN A 45 3.52 10.22 -4.82
N VAL A 46 2.55 11.07 -4.49
CA VAL A 46 2.18 12.22 -5.32
C VAL A 46 3.09 13.42 -5.09
N ASN A 47 3.55 13.65 -3.86
CA ASN A 47 4.26 14.86 -3.45
C ASN A 47 5.47 14.59 -2.53
N ALA A 48 6.02 13.37 -2.56
CA ALA A 48 7.16 12.98 -1.73
C ALA A 48 7.98 11.83 -2.34
N HIS A 49 9.28 11.80 -2.03
CA HIS A 49 10.08 10.58 -2.10
C HIS A 49 9.81 9.72 -0.87
N SER A 50 10.02 8.41 -0.98
CA SER A 50 9.85 7.48 0.14
C SER A 50 11.10 6.64 0.35
N LEU A 51 11.62 6.64 1.58
CA LEU A 51 12.65 5.72 2.03
C LEU A 51 11.96 4.60 2.81
N VAL A 52 12.03 3.39 2.30
CA VAL A 52 11.42 2.20 2.90
C VAL A 52 12.53 1.39 3.57
N TYR A 53 12.46 1.22 4.88
CA TYR A 53 13.38 0.40 5.66
C TYR A 53 12.66 -0.82 6.22
N MET A 54 13.12 -2.01 5.89
CA MET A 54 12.50 -3.26 6.32
C MET A 54 12.97 -3.64 7.74
N ILE A 55 12.04 -3.83 8.66
CA ILE A 55 12.33 -4.17 10.06
C ILE A 55 12.20 -5.67 10.28
N GLN A 56 11.15 -6.29 9.74
CA GLN A 56 10.86 -7.71 9.96
C GLN A 56 10.23 -8.34 8.72
N GLY A 57 10.40 -9.66 8.60
CA GLY A 57 9.84 -10.44 7.50
C GLY A 57 10.43 -10.08 6.15
N ARG A 58 9.71 -10.38 5.07
CA ARG A 58 10.19 -10.18 3.69
C ARG A 58 9.05 -9.77 2.79
N ALA A 59 9.37 -8.94 1.80
CA ALA A 59 8.41 -8.57 0.76
C ALA A 59 9.10 -8.46 -0.60
N ARG A 60 8.46 -9.01 -1.64
CA ARG A 60 8.81 -8.68 -3.02
C ARG A 60 8.28 -7.29 -3.33
N VAL A 61 9.17 -6.41 -3.77
CA VAL A 61 8.87 -5.04 -4.15
C VAL A 61 9.22 -4.86 -5.61
N GLN A 62 8.29 -4.30 -6.37
CA GLN A 62 8.49 -3.87 -7.74
C GLN A 62 8.32 -2.36 -7.82
N VAL A 63 9.22 -1.69 -8.52
CA VAL A 63 9.19 -0.24 -8.75
C VAL A 63 9.30 0.04 -10.24
N VAL A 64 8.34 0.80 -10.75
CA VAL A 64 8.23 1.18 -12.17
C VAL A 64 8.37 2.70 -12.28
N SER A 65 9.27 3.14 -13.15
CA SER A 65 9.50 4.56 -13.45
C SER A 65 8.35 5.18 -14.25
N ASN A 66 8.37 6.51 -14.36
CA ASN A 66 7.45 7.27 -15.22
C ASN A 66 7.59 6.95 -16.72
N LEU A 67 8.67 6.26 -17.13
CA LEU A 67 8.86 5.79 -18.51
C LEU A 67 8.31 4.37 -18.72
N GLY A 68 7.61 3.79 -17.74
CA GLY A 68 7.08 2.43 -17.81
C GLY A 68 8.15 1.34 -17.69
N ARG A 69 9.39 1.70 -17.35
CA ARG A 69 10.48 0.74 -17.15
C ARG A 69 10.53 0.30 -15.69
N THR A 70 10.58 -1.01 -15.45
CA THR A 70 10.87 -1.59 -14.15
C THR A 70 12.31 -1.25 -13.77
N VAL A 71 12.47 -0.46 -12.70
CA VAL A 71 13.78 -0.04 -12.18
C VAL A 71 14.22 -0.87 -10.99
N PHE A 72 13.29 -1.58 -10.36
CA PHE A 72 13.56 -2.53 -9.29
C PHE A 72 12.53 -3.65 -9.30
N ASP A 73 12.98 -4.90 -9.19
CA ASP A 73 12.14 -6.06 -8.89
C ASP A 73 12.95 -7.02 -8.04
N GLY A 74 12.66 -7.07 -6.74
CA GLY A 74 13.45 -7.86 -5.80
C GLY A 74 12.79 -8.03 -4.45
N VAL A 75 13.36 -8.91 -3.63
CA VAL A 75 12.89 -9.17 -2.26
C VAL A 75 13.66 -8.29 -1.29
N LEU A 76 12.94 -7.45 -0.55
CA LEU A 76 13.47 -6.64 0.54
C LEU A 76 13.43 -7.44 1.84
N ARG A 77 14.56 -7.48 2.54
CA ARG A 77 14.82 -8.25 3.78
C ARG A 77 15.12 -7.31 4.95
N PRO A 78 15.02 -7.76 6.21
CA PRO A 78 15.29 -6.93 7.37
C PRO A 78 16.68 -6.29 7.30
N GLY A 79 16.78 -5.01 7.66
CA GLY A 79 18.01 -4.24 7.58
C GLY A 79 18.28 -3.60 6.21
N GLN A 80 17.49 -3.90 5.18
CA GLN A 80 17.64 -3.29 3.86
C GLN A 80 16.77 -2.03 3.73
N LEU A 81 17.30 -1.07 2.98
CA LEU A 81 16.65 0.19 2.63
C LEU A 81 16.43 0.28 1.12
N LEU A 82 15.25 0.75 0.72
CA LEU A 82 14.91 1.06 -0.66
C LEU A 82 14.41 2.50 -0.77
N ILE A 83 15.01 3.28 -1.67
CA ILE A 83 14.54 4.62 -2.01
C ILE A 83 13.59 4.51 -3.21
N ILE A 84 12.39 5.05 -3.05
CA ILE A 84 11.35 5.13 -4.07
C ILE A 84 11.16 6.61 -4.41
N PRO A 85 11.58 7.04 -5.61
CA PRO A 85 11.36 8.41 -6.06
C PRO A 85 9.87 8.75 -6.17
N GLN A 86 9.57 10.05 -6.20
CA GLN A 86 8.21 10.56 -6.33
C GLN A 86 7.68 10.19 -7.71
N HIS A 87 6.38 9.92 -7.83
CA HIS A 87 5.71 9.49 -9.07
C HIS A 87 6.11 8.11 -9.61
N TYR A 88 6.97 7.36 -8.91
CA TYR A 88 7.27 5.98 -9.29
C TYR A 88 6.17 5.08 -8.73
N VAL A 89 5.68 4.16 -9.55
CA VAL A 89 4.67 3.19 -9.15
C VAL A 89 5.37 2.08 -8.38
N VAL A 90 4.84 1.74 -7.21
CA VAL A 90 5.33 0.66 -6.35
C VAL A 90 4.24 -0.38 -6.14
N LEU A 91 4.64 -1.65 -6.21
CA LEU A 91 3.86 -2.80 -5.79
C LEU A 91 4.64 -3.54 -4.70
N LYS A 92 3.99 -3.91 -3.59
CA LYS A 92 4.61 -4.69 -2.52
C LYS A 92 3.75 -5.91 -2.23
N LYS A 93 4.38 -7.07 -2.18
CA LYS A 93 3.76 -8.32 -1.74
C LYS A 93 4.56 -8.90 -0.60
N ALA A 94 3.92 -9.08 0.55
CA ALA A 94 4.52 -9.80 1.66
C ALA A 94 4.72 -11.28 1.29
N GLU A 95 5.80 -11.86 1.77
CA GLU A 95 6.03 -13.31 1.68
C GLU A 95 5.22 -14.06 2.78
N ARG A 96 5.49 -15.35 2.95
CA ARG A 96 4.72 -16.24 3.84
C ARG A 96 4.79 -15.84 5.32
N GLU A 97 5.87 -15.19 5.72
CA GLU A 97 6.12 -14.70 7.08
C GLU A 97 5.44 -13.34 7.37
N GLY A 98 4.86 -12.67 6.36
CA GLY A 98 4.44 -11.27 6.48
C GLY A 98 5.64 -10.32 6.43
N CYS A 99 5.40 -9.02 6.59
CA CYS A 99 6.51 -8.06 6.75
C CYS A 99 6.10 -6.82 7.55
N GLN A 100 7.10 -6.14 8.12
CA GLN A 100 6.95 -4.83 8.75
C GLN A 100 8.04 -3.91 8.26
N TYR A 101 7.67 -2.69 7.87
CA TYR A 101 8.61 -1.68 7.41
C TYR A 101 8.25 -0.29 7.93
N ILE A 102 9.27 0.57 7.98
CA ILE A 102 9.11 2.02 8.17
C ILE A 102 9.20 2.67 6.79
N ALA A 103 8.24 3.53 6.45
CA ALA A 103 8.33 4.41 5.31
C ALA A 103 8.52 5.85 5.79
N ILE A 104 9.69 6.43 5.51
CA ILE A 104 9.97 7.85 5.74
C ILE A 104 9.70 8.60 4.44
N LYS A 105 8.92 9.67 4.50
CA LYS A 105 8.58 10.49 3.34
C LYS A 105 9.18 11.88 3.47
N THR A 106 9.59 12.46 2.35
CA THR A 106 10.24 13.79 2.33
C THR A 106 9.27 14.97 2.44
N ASN A 107 7.98 14.72 2.74
CA ASN A 107 6.95 15.74 2.89
C ASN A 107 6.02 15.36 4.05
N ALA A 108 5.73 16.31 4.94
CA ALA A 108 4.90 16.08 6.13
C ALA A 108 3.42 15.84 5.80
N ASN A 109 2.96 16.33 4.64
CA ASN A 109 1.61 16.08 4.13
C ASN A 109 1.67 15.12 2.93
N ALA A 110 2.55 14.12 3.01
CA ALA A 110 2.72 13.17 1.93
C ALA A 110 1.48 12.29 1.78
N PHE A 111 0.98 12.17 0.55
CA PHE A 111 -0.12 11.26 0.23
C PHE A 111 0.21 10.38 -0.99
N VAL A 112 -0.57 9.32 -1.13
CA VAL A 112 -0.42 8.32 -2.19
C VAL A 112 -1.67 8.27 -3.04
N SER A 113 -1.49 7.90 -4.30
CA SER A 113 -2.59 7.60 -5.21
C SER A 113 -2.57 6.12 -5.56
N GLN A 114 -3.66 5.41 -5.29
CA GLN A 114 -3.80 3.97 -5.54
C GLN A 114 -4.27 3.74 -6.97
N LEU A 115 -3.68 2.76 -7.66
CA LEU A 115 -4.12 2.34 -8.99
C LEU A 115 -5.37 1.47 -8.90
N ALA A 116 -5.42 0.52 -7.95
CA ALA A 116 -6.54 -0.40 -7.77
C ALA A 116 -7.14 -0.32 -6.35
N GLY A 117 -8.37 -0.81 -6.17
CA GLY A 117 -9.09 -0.74 -4.87
C GLY A 117 -10.25 0.27 -4.87
N LYS A 118 -10.92 0.40 -3.72
CA LYS A 118 -12.13 1.24 -3.57
C LYS A 118 -11.91 2.72 -3.89
N ASN A 119 -10.78 3.30 -3.48
CA ASN A 119 -10.47 4.72 -3.64
C ASN A 119 -9.39 4.96 -4.70
N SER A 120 -9.41 4.14 -5.76
CA SER A 120 -8.36 4.11 -6.75
C SER A 120 -8.66 4.92 -8.01
N VAL A 121 -7.62 5.24 -8.77
CA VAL A 121 -7.76 5.96 -10.04
C VAL A 121 -8.60 5.16 -11.03
N PHE A 122 -8.42 3.85 -11.14
CA PHE A 122 -9.27 3.05 -12.02
C PHE A 122 -10.74 3.09 -11.59
N ARG A 123 -11.03 3.09 -10.29
CA ARG A 123 -12.41 3.21 -9.80
C ARG A 123 -13.05 4.54 -10.22
N ALA A 124 -12.29 5.64 -10.14
CA ALA A 124 -12.75 6.99 -10.45
C ALA A 124 -12.95 7.25 -11.96
N LEU A 125 -12.19 6.59 -12.84
CA LEU A 125 -12.30 6.77 -14.29
C LEU A 125 -13.64 6.25 -14.84
N PRO A 126 -14.30 6.93 -15.81
CA PRO A 126 -15.46 6.37 -16.51
C PRO A 126 -15.12 5.03 -17.17
N VAL A 127 -16.09 4.11 -17.19
CA VAL A 127 -15.86 2.75 -17.75
C VAL A 127 -15.43 2.80 -19.21
N ASP A 128 -16.00 3.72 -19.99
CA ASP A 128 -15.73 3.83 -21.42
C ASP A 128 -14.34 4.42 -21.70
N VAL A 129 -13.81 5.26 -20.79
CA VAL A 129 -12.41 5.71 -20.86
C VAL A 129 -11.45 4.54 -20.68
N VAL A 130 -11.70 3.68 -19.69
CA VAL A 130 -10.88 2.48 -19.45
C VAL A 130 -10.99 1.50 -20.61
N ALA A 131 -12.21 1.24 -21.11
CA ALA A 131 -12.42 0.31 -22.22
C ALA A 131 -11.66 0.74 -23.48
N ASN A 132 -11.75 2.02 -23.85
CA ASN A 132 -11.07 2.55 -25.04
C ASN A 132 -9.55 2.63 -24.85
N ALA A 133 -9.07 3.08 -23.69
CA ALA A 133 -7.62 3.20 -23.43
C ALA A 133 -6.90 1.85 -23.48
N TYR A 134 -7.52 0.78 -22.96
CA TYR A 134 -6.94 -0.56 -22.92
C TYR A 134 -7.37 -1.45 -24.08
N ARG A 135 -8.25 -0.97 -24.98
CA ARG A 135 -8.85 -1.74 -26.08
C ARG A 135 -9.49 -3.05 -25.60
N ILE A 136 -10.28 -2.96 -24.54
CA ILE A 136 -10.98 -4.09 -23.90
C ILE A 136 -12.50 -3.88 -23.95
N SER A 137 -13.27 -4.96 -23.76
CA SER A 137 -14.73 -4.86 -23.67
C SER A 137 -15.16 -4.04 -22.45
N ARG A 138 -16.39 -3.50 -22.50
CA ARG A 138 -16.97 -2.77 -21.37
C ARG A 138 -17.08 -3.64 -20.11
N GLU A 139 -17.33 -4.93 -20.28
CA GLU A 139 -17.38 -5.91 -19.18
C GLU A 139 -16.01 -6.14 -18.56
N GLN A 140 -14.98 -6.30 -19.38
CA GLN A 140 -13.58 -6.40 -18.92
C GLN A 140 -13.17 -5.12 -18.17
N ALA A 141 -13.55 -3.94 -18.67
CA ALA A 141 -13.31 -2.67 -17.99
C ALA A 141 -14.05 -2.58 -16.64
N ARG A 142 -15.32 -3.01 -16.56
CA ARG A 142 -16.05 -3.10 -15.28
C ARG A 142 -15.36 -4.05 -14.31
N SER A 143 -14.90 -5.22 -14.79
CA SER A 143 -14.16 -6.19 -13.98
C SER A 143 -12.86 -5.60 -13.45
N LEU A 144 -12.05 -4.97 -14.31
CA LEU A 144 -10.81 -4.29 -13.91
C LEU A 144 -11.04 -3.26 -12.80
N LYS A 145 -12.10 -2.45 -12.93
CA LYS A 145 -12.46 -1.43 -11.94
C LYS A 145 -12.97 -2.01 -10.61
N ASN A 146 -13.69 -3.14 -10.65
CA ASN A 146 -14.53 -3.58 -9.53
C ASN A 146 -14.04 -4.86 -8.84
N ASN A 147 -13.15 -5.66 -9.45
CA ASN A 147 -12.68 -6.94 -8.88
C ASN A 147 -12.08 -6.82 -7.49
N ARG A 148 -11.46 -5.68 -7.17
CA ARG A 148 -10.92 -5.33 -5.84
C ARG A 148 -11.60 -4.08 -5.28
N GLY A 149 -12.76 -3.70 -5.81
CA GLY A 149 -13.40 -2.40 -5.58
C GLY A 149 -13.94 -2.17 -4.17
N GLN A 150 -13.91 -3.19 -3.30
CA GLN A 150 -14.28 -3.09 -1.88
C GLN A 150 -13.06 -3.03 -0.94
N GLU A 151 -11.87 -3.36 -1.45
CA GLU A 151 -10.64 -3.43 -0.67
C GLU A 151 -9.92 -2.07 -0.66
N HIS A 152 -9.30 -1.73 0.46
CA HIS A 152 -8.60 -0.46 0.66
C HIS A 152 -7.12 -0.73 0.93
N GLY A 153 -6.21 -0.15 0.14
CA GLY A 153 -4.79 -0.27 0.40
C GLY A 153 -4.28 -1.70 0.26
N ALA A 154 -4.39 -2.53 1.29
CA ALA A 154 -3.96 -3.93 1.26
C ALA A 154 -5.05 -4.85 0.69
N PHE A 155 -4.63 -5.79 -0.15
CA PHE A 155 -5.45 -6.84 -0.72
C PHE A 155 -5.22 -8.16 -0.02
N THR A 156 -6.33 -8.82 0.32
CA THR A 156 -6.30 -10.13 0.96
C THR A 156 -5.93 -11.20 -0.08
N PRO A 157 -5.04 -12.15 0.27
CA PRO A 157 -4.76 -13.30 -0.58
C PRO A 157 -6.06 -14.04 -0.89
N ARG A 158 -6.27 -14.44 -2.15
CA ARG A 158 -7.51 -15.13 -2.56
C ARG A 158 -7.75 -16.45 -1.80
N PHE A 159 -6.69 -17.14 -1.38
CA PHE A 159 -6.80 -18.34 -0.55
C PHE A 159 -7.50 -18.09 0.79
N GLN A 160 -7.37 -16.90 1.39
CA GLN A 160 -8.09 -16.57 2.63
C GLN A 160 -9.53 -16.13 2.38
N GLN A 161 -9.83 -15.53 1.22
CA GLN A 161 -11.21 -15.17 0.85
C GLN A 161 -12.11 -16.39 0.63
N GLN A 162 -11.57 -17.52 0.15
CA GLN A 162 -12.31 -18.78 0.01
C GLN A 162 -12.65 -19.38 1.37
N VAL A 163 -11.64 -19.51 2.25
CA VAL A 163 -11.84 -20.03 3.61
C VAL A 163 -12.86 -19.18 4.39
N TYR A 164 -12.75 -17.85 4.34
CA TYR A 164 -13.75 -16.99 5.02
C TYR A 164 -15.16 -17.09 4.42
N ARG A 165 -15.29 -17.31 3.10
CA ARG A 165 -16.60 -17.54 2.46
C ARG A 165 -17.21 -18.89 2.84
N GLU A 166 -16.38 -19.92 2.95
CA GLU A 166 -16.82 -21.26 3.39
C GLU A 166 -17.30 -21.23 4.84
N PHE A 167 -16.54 -20.61 5.75
CA PHE A 167 -16.94 -20.45 7.15
C PHE A 167 -18.21 -19.60 7.33
N SER A 168 -18.37 -18.51 6.56
CA SER A 168 -19.60 -17.70 6.64
C SER A 168 -20.83 -18.45 6.13
N ASN A 169 -20.66 -19.30 5.11
CA ASN A 169 -21.76 -20.10 4.57
C ASN A 169 -22.13 -21.26 5.50
N GLU A 170 -21.17 -21.86 6.22
CA GLU A 170 -21.46 -22.88 7.25
C GLU A 170 -22.24 -22.31 8.43
N SER A 171 -21.87 -21.11 8.91
CA SER A 171 -22.56 -20.45 10.03
C SER A 171 -24.00 -20.01 9.72
N GLU A 172 -24.33 -19.78 8.44
CA GLU A 172 -25.72 -19.51 8.02
C GLU A 172 -26.55 -20.82 7.95
N SER A 173 -25.91 -21.95 7.68
CA SER A 173 -26.59 -23.26 7.62
C SER A 173 -26.94 -23.87 8.97
N GLU A 174 -26.21 -23.55 10.06
CA GLU A 174 -26.48 -24.06 11.41
C GLU A 174 -27.60 -23.30 12.17
N THR A 175 -28.15 -22.22 11.59
CA THR A 175 -29.23 -21.43 12.24
C THR A 175 -30.63 -21.71 11.69
N SER A 176 -30.78 -22.76 10.88
CA SER A 176 -32.05 -23.11 10.20
C SER A 176 -32.55 -24.53 10.54
N GLU A 177 -32.38 -24.99 11.78
CA GLU A 177 -33.09 -26.16 12.33
C GLU A 177 -33.92 -25.80 13.56
#